data_AF-A0A2M8P6I4-F1
#
_entry.id   AF-A0A2M8P6I4-F1
#
_cell.length_a   1.000
_cell.length_b   1.000
_cell.length_c   1.000
_cell.angle_alpha   90.00
_cell.angle_beta   90.00
_cell.angle_gamma   90.00
#
_symmetry.space_group_name_H-M   'P 1'
#
loop_
_entity.id
_entity.type
_entity.pdbx_description
1 polymer ?
#
loop_
_entity_poly.entity_id
_entity_poly.type
_entity_poly.pdbx_seq_one_letter_code
_entity_poly.pdbx_strand_id
1 'polypeptide(L)'
;PDNKTIIVPNGAISNGVITNFSTETTRRVDMTFGIGYSDDIRKAKDILKKLIGNDERILKDPEPLVVVSELADSSVNFTVRVWCNAADYWGIYFDMQEKVKLTFDKENISIPFPQQDVHVVHYEK
;
A
#
# COMPACT_ATOMS: atom_id res chain seq x y z
N PRO A 1 12.92 7.87 -13.85
CA PRO A 1 13.25 7.25 -15.17
C PRO A 1 14.76 7.02 -15.29
N ASP A 2 15.19 5.88 -15.86
CA ASP A 2 16.61 5.47 -15.97
C ASP A 2 17.25 5.82 -17.34
N ASN A 3 16.54 6.60 -18.18
CA ASN A 3 16.99 7.11 -19.48
C ASN A 3 17.64 6.07 -20.42
N LYS A 4 17.04 4.89 -20.55
CA LYS A 4 17.49 3.80 -21.43
C LYS A 4 16.58 3.65 -22.63
N THR A 5 17.18 3.36 -23.79
CA THR A 5 16.47 2.96 -25.01
C THR A 5 16.45 1.44 -25.10
N ILE A 6 15.26 0.85 -25.22
CA ILE A 6 15.06 -0.59 -25.41
C ILE A 6 14.38 -0.76 -26.77
N ILE A 7 14.95 -1.59 -27.65
CA ILE A 7 14.41 -1.88 -28.99
C ILE A 7 13.94 -3.34 -29.00
N VAL A 8 12.66 -3.57 -29.28
CA VAL A 8 12.02 -4.91 -29.27
C VAL A 8 11.47 -5.23 -30.66
N PRO A 9 11.74 -6.41 -31.24
CA PRO A 9 11.25 -6.78 -32.56
C PRO A 9 9.74 -7.09 -32.55
N ASN A 10 9.02 -6.65 -33.60
CA ASN A 10 7.56 -6.79 -33.71
C ASN A 10 7.07 -8.24 -33.54
N GLY A 11 7.80 -9.23 -34.07
CA GLY A 11 7.40 -10.65 -33.97
C GLY A 11 7.32 -11.18 -32.54
N ALA A 12 8.09 -10.61 -31.60
CA ALA A 12 8.01 -10.96 -30.18
C ALA A 12 6.80 -10.30 -29.48
N ILE A 13 6.38 -9.12 -29.96
CA ILE A 13 5.26 -8.35 -29.38
C ILE A 13 3.92 -8.94 -29.80
N SER A 14 3.77 -9.36 -31.06
CA SER A 14 2.47 -9.80 -31.61
C SER A 14 1.89 -11.08 -31.01
N ASN A 15 2.71 -11.87 -30.31
CA ASN A 15 2.29 -13.17 -29.76
C ASN A 15 1.95 -13.13 -28.25
N GLY A 16 2.12 -11.97 -27.59
CA GLY A 16 1.92 -11.82 -26.15
C GLY A 16 0.80 -10.84 -25.76
N VAL A 17 0.42 -10.85 -24.49
CA VAL A 17 -0.48 -9.83 -23.91
C VAL A 17 0.31 -8.52 -23.73
N ILE A 18 -0.20 -7.42 -24.28
CA ILE A 18 0.39 -6.08 -24.14
C ILE A 18 -0.39 -5.30 -23.08
N THR A 19 0.25 -4.99 -21.95
CA THR A 19 -0.32 -4.12 -20.92
C THR A 19 0.15 -2.69 -21.14
N ASN A 20 -0.77 -1.78 -21.49
CA ASN A 20 -0.48 -0.36 -21.65
C ASN A 20 -0.89 0.39 -20.37
N PHE A 21 0.06 1.12 -19.78
CA PHE A 21 -0.15 1.89 -18.55
C PHE A 21 -0.45 3.38 -18.79
N SER A 22 -0.48 3.81 -20.06
CA SER A 22 -0.57 5.22 -20.47
C SER A 22 -1.82 5.55 -21.28
N THR A 23 -2.53 4.56 -21.84
CA THR A 23 -3.74 4.79 -22.63
C THR A 23 -4.89 5.32 -21.77
N GLU A 24 -5.05 4.79 -20.57
CA GLU A 24 -6.11 5.21 -19.65
C GLU A 24 -5.69 6.45 -18.87
N THR A 25 -6.60 7.41 -18.75
CA THR A 25 -6.35 8.69 -18.07
C THR A 25 -6.25 8.54 -16.55
N THR A 26 -6.91 7.53 -16.00
CA THR A 26 -6.92 7.22 -14.57
C THR A 26 -6.28 5.87 -14.27
N ARG A 27 -5.67 5.75 -13.10
CA ARG A 27 -5.04 4.53 -12.63
C ARG A 27 -5.35 4.28 -11.15
N ARG A 28 -5.50 3.01 -10.79
CA ARG A 28 -5.65 2.58 -9.40
C ARG A 28 -4.30 2.43 -8.73
N VAL A 29 -4.12 3.05 -7.57
CA VAL A 29 -2.97 2.89 -6.69
C VAL A 29 -3.35 1.89 -5.60
N ASP A 30 -2.62 0.78 -5.54
CA ASP A 30 -2.79 -0.25 -4.52
C ASP A 30 -1.67 -0.11 -3.48
N MET A 31 -2.04 -0.01 -2.20
CA MET A 31 -1.12 0.12 -1.08
C MET A 31 -1.50 -0.84 0.04
N THR A 32 -0.52 -1.30 0.79
CA THR A 32 -0.72 -2.17 1.96
C THR A 32 -0.03 -1.55 3.16
N PHE A 33 -0.75 -1.45 4.28
CA PHE A 33 -0.21 -0.94 5.55
C PHE A 33 -0.53 -1.92 6.67
N GLY A 34 0.51 -2.43 7.33
CA GLY A 34 0.39 -3.33 8.48
C GLY A 34 0.42 -2.57 9.81
N ILE A 35 -0.44 -2.97 10.74
CA ILE A 35 -0.42 -2.49 12.14
C ILE A 35 -0.22 -3.67 13.10
N GLY A 36 0.18 -3.40 14.35
CA GLY A 36 0.32 -4.43 15.36
C GLY A 36 -1.03 -5.03 15.78
N TYR A 37 -1.04 -6.28 16.23
CA TYR A 37 -2.26 -6.97 16.67
C TYR A 37 -2.96 -6.31 17.87
N SER A 38 -2.21 -5.54 18.67
CA SER A 38 -2.74 -4.80 19.82
C SER A 38 -3.32 -3.43 19.47
N ASP A 39 -3.14 -2.95 18.24
CA ASP A 39 -3.60 -1.62 17.82
C ASP A 39 -5.10 -1.61 17.47
N ASP A 40 -5.75 -0.46 17.65
CA ASP A 40 -7.16 -0.30 17.29
C ASP A 40 -7.34 -0.17 15.76
N ILE A 41 -7.90 -1.22 15.16
CA ILE A 41 -8.20 -1.28 13.72
C ILE A 41 -9.14 -0.17 13.25
N ARG A 42 -10.06 0.31 14.10
CA ARG A 42 -11.02 1.38 13.74
C ARG A 42 -10.28 2.70 13.66
N LYS A 43 -9.44 2.99 14.64
CA LYS A 43 -8.59 4.19 14.67
C LYS A 43 -7.68 4.23 13.44
N ALA A 44 -6.98 3.13 13.14
CA ALA A 44 -6.12 3.03 11.96
C ALA A 44 -6.89 3.27 10.65
N LYS A 45 -8.06 2.63 10.51
CA LYS A 45 -8.93 2.80 9.34
C LYS A 45 -9.40 4.24 9.15
N ASP A 46 -9.80 4.92 10.22
CA ASP A 46 -10.27 6.29 10.17
C ASP A 46 -9.16 7.27 9.81
N ILE A 47 -7.95 7.04 10.32
CA ILE A 47 -6.75 7.81 9.93
C ILE A 47 -6.47 7.63 8.43
N LEU A 48 -6.45 6.39 7.94
CA LEU A 48 -6.22 6.11 6.52
C LEU A 48 -7.27 6.80 5.65
N LYS A 49 -8.56 6.70 6.00
CA LYS A 49 -9.65 7.39 5.30
C LYS A 49 -9.49 8.91 5.32
N LYS A 50 -9.07 9.49 6.44
CA LYS A 50 -8.84 10.93 6.57
C LYS A 50 -7.68 11.40 5.71
N LEU A 51 -6.57 10.66 5.68
CA LEU A 51 -5.42 10.98 4.83
C LEU A 51 -5.81 10.93 3.35
N ILE A 52 -6.56 9.92 2.94
CA ILE A 52 -7.10 9.80 1.58
C ILE A 52 -8.03 10.97 1.25
N GLY A 53 -8.96 11.30 2.14
CA GLY A 53 -9.91 12.40 1.92
C GLY A 53 -9.28 13.80 1.87
N ASN A 54 -8.06 13.95 2.38
CA ASN A 54 -7.30 15.20 2.38
C ASN A 54 -6.39 15.35 1.14
N ASP A 55 -6.23 14.31 0.32
CA ASP A 55 -5.40 14.38 -0.89
C ASP A 55 -6.27 14.67 -2.13
N GLU A 56 -6.18 15.89 -2.65
CA GLU A 56 -7.00 16.35 -3.77
C GLU A 56 -6.76 15.59 -5.07
N ARG A 57 -5.62 14.87 -5.19
CA ARG A 57 -5.29 14.07 -6.37
C ARG A 57 -6.06 12.74 -6.40
N ILE A 58 -6.65 12.33 -5.27
CA ILE A 58 -7.42 11.10 -5.17
C ILE A 58 -8.87 11.35 -5.60
N LEU A 59 -9.31 10.57 -6.58
CA LEU A 59 -10.67 10.59 -7.09
C LEU A 59 -11.63 9.97 -6.06
N LYS A 60 -12.80 10.58 -5.93
CA LYS A 60 -13.90 10.10 -5.06
C LYS A 60 -14.75 9.02 -5.72
N ASP A 61 -14.72 8.97 -7.05
CA ASP A 61 -15.40 7.97 -7.86
C ASP A 61 -14.37 7.35 -8.82
N PRO A 62 -14.13 6.03 -8.78
CA PRO A 62 -14.70 5.06 -7.83
C PRO A 62 -14.31 5.32 -6.37
N GLU A 63 -15.18 4.91 -5.43
CA GLU A 63 -14.96 5.12 -3.99
C GLU A 63 -13.65 4.46 -3.52
N PRO A 64 -12.79 5.20 -2.78
CA PRO A 64 -11.62 4.64 -2.13
C PRO A 64 -11.95 3.44 -1.22
N LEU A 65 -11.20 2.36 -1.40
CA LEU A 65 -11.34 1.17 -0.57
C LEU A 65 -10.30 1.20 0.55
N VAL A 66 -10.74 1.04 1.80
CA VAL A 66 -9.88 0.80 2.97
C VAL A 66 -10.47 -0.36 3.78
N VAL A 67 -9.80 -1.51 3.75
CA VAL A 67 -10.27 -2.75 4.40
C VAL A 67 -9.11 -3.49 5.06
N VAL A 68 -9.40 -4.21 6.13
CA VAL A 68 -8.48 -5.24 6.64
C VAL A 68 -8.54 -6.40 5.65
N SER A 69 -7.43 -6.69 4.99
CA SER A 69 -7.35 -7.73 3.96
C SER A 69 -6.76 -9.04 4.49
N GLU A 70 -5.96 -8.99 5.55
CA GLU A 70 -5.20 -10.14 6.01
C GLU A 70 -4.82 -10.00 7.50
N LEU A 71 -4.88 -11.11 8.23
CA LEU A 71 -4.29 -11.27 9.57
C LEU A 71 -2.99 -12.09 9.38
N ALA A 72 -1.87 -11.39 9.21
CA ALA A 72 -0.57 -11.97 8.86
C ALA A 72 0.22 -12.38 10.11
N ASP A 73 1.37 -13.02 9.93
CA ASP A 73 2.17 -13.61 11.02
C ASP A 73 2.55 -12.63 12.14
N SER A 74 2.77 -11.35 11.81
CA SER A 74 3.17 -10.32 12.78
C SER A 74 2.37 -9.03 12.67
N SER A 75 1.35 -8.97 11.81
CA SER A 75 0.60 -7.73 11.55
C SER A 75 -0.84 -7.97 11.12
N VAL A 76 -1.70 -6.99 11.38
CA VAL A 76 -3.01 -6.84 10.73
C VAL A 76 -2.83 -5.94 9.52
N ASN A 77 -3.04 -6.47 8.32
CA ASN A 77 -2.77 -5.77 7.07
C ASN A 77 -4.03 -5.10 6.51
N PHE A 78 -3.93 -3.79 6.28
CA PHE A 78 -4.92 -3.04 5.51
C PHE A 78 -4.54 -3.02 4.03
N THR A 79 -5.51 -3.33 3.17
CA THR A 79 -5.46 -2.98 1.75
C THR A 79 -6.14 -1.63 1.55
N VAL A 80 -5.42 -0.70 0.94
CA VAL A 80 -5.90 0.61 0.53
C VAL A 80 -5.86 0.71 -0.99
N ARG A 81 -7.00 0.99 -1.63
CA ARG A 81 -7.08 1.20 -3.08
C ARG A 81 -7.72 2.53 -3.38
N VAL A 82 -7.03 3.35 -4.15
CA VAL A 82 -7.48 4.70 -4.54
C VAL A 82 -7.31 4.87 -6.04
N TRP A 83 -8.13 5.73 -6.64
CA TRP A 83 -7.99 6.09 -8.06
C TRP A 83 -7.44 7.50 -8.18
N CYS A 84 -6.60 7.73 -9.19
CA CYS A 84 -6.01 9.04 -9.47
C CYS A 84 -5.75 9.19 -10.98
N ASN A 85 -5.33 10.38 -11.42
CA ASN A 85 -4.80 10.53 -12.77
C ASN A 85 -3.50 9.74 -12.92
N ALA A 86 -3.22 9.21 -14.11
CA ALA A 86 -2.04 8.39 -14.35
C ALA A 86 -0.72 9.10 -14.02
N ALA A 87 -0.66 10.42 -14.22
CA ALA A 87 0.50 11.26 -13.90
C ALA A 87 0.78 11.38 -12.38
N ASP A 88 -0.27 11.30 -11.55
CA ASP A 88 -0.17 11.48 -10.09
C ASP A 88 0.19 10.19 -9.36
N TYR A 89 0.14 9.05 -10.03
CA TYR A 89 0.28 7.71 -9.45
C TYR A 89 1.46 7.58 -8.48
N TRP A 90 2.68 7.92 -8.95
CA TRP A 90 3.88 7.76 -8.15
C TRP A 90 3.98 8.81 -7.04
N GLY A 91 3.48 10.02 -7.32
CA GLY A 91 3.40 11.09 -6.32
C GLY A 91 2.54 10.66 -5.13
N ILE A 92 1.35 10.11 -5.40
CA ILE A 92 0.46 9.59 -4.36
C ILE A 92 1.09 8.38 -3.66
N TYR A 93 1.61 7.41 -4.42
CA TYR A 93 2.14 6.16 -3.86
C TYR A 93 3.25 6.39 -2.83
N PHE A 94 4.21 7.26 -3.11
CA PHE A 94 5.32 7.52 -2.19
C PHE A 94 4.95 8.49 -1.06
N ASP A 95 4.23 9.56 -1.38
CA ASP A 95 3.78 10.54 -0.39
C ASP A 95 2.86 9.90 0.66
N MET A 96 1.97 8.99 0.23
CA MET A 96 1.11 8.28 1.16
C MET A 96 1.88 7.37 2.12
N GLN A 97 2.97 6.73 1.69
CA GLN A 97 3.78 5.92 2.60
C GLN A 97 4.39 6.77 3.72
N GLU A 98 4.95 7.93 3.37
CA GLU A 98 5.54 8.84 4.33
C GLU A 98 4.48 9.44 5.27
N LYS A 99 3.36 9.94 4.71
CA LYS A 99 2.25 10.49 5.49
C LYS A 99 1.66 9.47 6.45
N VAL A 100 1.45 8.23 6.01
CA VAL A 100 0.92 7.16 6.87
C VAL A 100 1.90 6.87 7.99
N LYS A 101 3.19 6.70 7.70
CA LYS A 101 4.21 6.45 8.72
C LYS A 101 4.22 7.55 9.79
N LEU A 102 4.33 8.82 9.37
CA LEU A 102 4.38 9.95 10.29
C LEU A 102 3.10 10.10 11.12
N THR A 103 1.94 9.84 10.50
CA THR A 103 0.66 9.95 11.19
C THR A 103 0.44 8.81 12.17
N PHE A 104 0.81 7.58 11.80
CA PHE A 104 0.73 6.42 12.69
C PHE A 104 1.63 6.61 13.92
N ASP A 105 2.86 7.08 13.73
CA ASP A 105 3.76 7.41 14.84
C ASP A 105 3.14 8.45 15.78
N LYS A 106 2.61 9.53 15.23
CA LYS A 106 1.95 10.59 16.01
C LYS A 106 0.72 10.09 16.77
N GLU A 107 -0.01 9.15 16.19
CA GLU A 107 -1.24 8.60 16.74
C GLU A 107 -1.02 7.34 17.59
N ASN A 108 0.24 6.97 17.84
CA ASN A 108 0.65 5.76 18.57
C ASN A 108 0.04 4.47 17.99
N ILE A 109 0.06 4.34 16.66
CA ILE A 109 -0.24 3.09 15.96
C ILE A 109 1.09 2.44 15.61
N SER A 110 1.29 1.21 16.06
CA SER A 110 2.54 0.50 15.82
C SER A 110 2.61 -0.04 14.39
N ILE A 111 3.80 0.03 13.79
CA ILE A 111 4.13 -0.70 12.58
C ILE A 111 5.08 -1.83 13.02
N PRO A 112 4.59 -3.08 13.07
CA PRO A 112 5.29 -4.14 13.78
C PRO A 112 6.54 -4.58 13.00
N PHE A 113 7.62 -4.81 13.73
CA PHE A 113 8.71 -5.65 13.26
C PHE A 113 8.27 -7.12 13.24
N PRO A 114 8.93 -7.99 12.46
CA PRO A 114 8.74 -9.44 12.57
C PRO A 114 8.84 -9.89 14.03
N GLN A 115 7.82 -10.59 14.52
CA GLN A 115 7.76 -11.11 15.89
C GLN A 115 8.15 -12.59 15.90
N GLN A 116 8.85 -13.02 16.95
CA GLN A 116 9.19 -14.43 17.15
C GLN A 116 9.04 -14.78 18.64
N ASP A 117 8.18 -15.75 18.93
CA ASP A 117 8.04 -16.32 20.27
C ASP A 117 9.10 -17.40 20.49
N VAL A 118 9.89 -17.27 21.57
CA VAL A 118 10.93 -18.23 21.95
C VAL A 118 10.55 -18.93 23.25
N HIS A 119 10.27 -20.23 23.16
CA HIS A 119 10.03 -21.07 24.32
C HIS A 119 11.34 -21.72 24.78
N VAL A 120 11.95 -21.21 25.85
CA VAL A 120 13.19 -21.77 26.42
C VAL A 120 12.85 -22.89 27.40
N VAL A 121 13.16 -24.13 27.02
CA VAL A 121 12.98 -25.31 27.89
C VAL A 121 14.34 -25.67 28.50
N HIS A 122 14.46 -25.58 29.83
CA HIS A 122 15.63 -26.08 30.56
C HIS A 122 15.40 -27.54 30.94
N TYR A 123 16.36 -28.40 30.59
CA TYR A 123 16.40 -29.79 31.06
C TYR A 123 17.44 -29.90 32.17
N GLU A 124 16.99 -30.24 33.38
CA GLU A 124 17.89 -30.68 34.45
C GLU A 124 18.35 -32.12 34.16
N LYS A 125 19.64 -32.39 34.39
CA LYS A 125 20.28 -33.70 34.16
C LYS A 125 20.11 -34.62 35.37
#